data_AF-A0A1H8EZL1-F1
#
_entry.id   AF-A0A1H8EZL1-F1
#
_cell.length_a   1.000
_cell.length_b   1.000
_cell.length_c   1.000
_cell.angle_alpha   90.00
_cell.angle_beta   90.00
_cell.angle_gamma   90.00
#
_symmetry.space_group_name_H-M   'P 1'
#
loop_
_entity.id
_entity.type
_entity.pdbx_description
1 polymer ?
#
loop_
_entity_poly.entity_id
_entity_poly.type
_entity_poly.pdbx_seq_one_letter_code
_entity_poly.pdbx_strand_id
1 'polypeptide(L)'
;MILYKNNANGFKNDVDDNCIVNELEQAFLLQMGHKVSPAEKNSWNNSLQFMERIIRKANIPDDCGILLEYKSSSSNKRIDFIVSGYDQKYNKNFVIVELKQWSEATETDLDNIVNTFVGKDYRNVIHLSYQAYSYKQFLTDMNDAISINKLHPYSCAYLHNYEKNLLNHY
;
A
#
# COMPACT_ATOMS: atom_id res chain seq x y z
N MET A 1 -0.35 -5.02 -13.94
CA MET A 1 -0.18 -6.30 -13.22
C MET A 1 -0.76 -6.12 -11.81
N ILE A 2 -1.58 -7.07 -11.34
CA ILE A 2 -2.18 -7.07 -10.00
C ILE A 2 -1.98 -8.48 -9.45
N LEU A 3 -1.46 -8.61 -8.23
CA LEU A 3 -1.27 -9.93 -7.63
C LEU A 3 -2.49 -10.39 -6.84
N TYR A 4 -3.23 -9.48 -6.20
CA TYR A 4 -4.44 -9.80 -5.48
C TYR A 4 -5.54 -8.77 -5.76
N LYS A 5 -6.76 -9.26 -5.92
CA LYS A 5 -7.96 -8.45 -6.13
C LYS A 5 -9.16 -9.14 -5.49
N ASN A 6 -9.77 -8.48 -4.51
CA ASN A 6 -11.02 -8.93 -3.89
C ASN A 6 -11.80 -7.72 -3.38
N ASN A 7 -12.93 -7.92 -2.69
CA ASN A 7 -13.57 -6.87 -1.90
C ASN A 7 -13.03 -6.86 -0.45
N ALA A 8 -13.42 -5.85 0.33
CA ALA A 8 -12.94 -5.68 1.70
C ALA A 8 -13.34 -6.86 2.60
N ASN A 9 -14.52 -7.47 2.38
CA ASN A 9 -14.91 -8.68 3.10
C ASN A 9 -14.03 -9.89 2.76
N GLY A 10 -13.78 -10.11 1.48
CA GLY A 10 -12.89 -11.17 1.00
C GLY A 10 -11.47 -10.98 1.53
N PHE A 11 -10.92 -9.77 1.46
CA PHE A 11 -9.61 -9.45 2.04
C PHE A 11 -9.52 -9.79 3.53
N LYS A 12 -10.53 -9.43 4.32
CA LYS A 12 -10.58 -9.77 5.75
C LYS A 12 -10.55 -11.28 5.97
N ASN A 13 -11.38 -12.03 5.24
CA ASN A 13 -11.46 -13.48 5.37
C ASN A 13 -10.17 -14.16 4.91
N ASP A 14 -9.58 -13.74 3.78
CA ASP A 14 -8.36 -14.32 3.23
C ASP A 14 -7.15 -14.07 4.15
N VAL A 15 -7.14 -12.97 4.90
CA VAL A 15 -6.16 -12.73 5.98
C VAL A 15 -6.43 -13.60 7.20
N ASP A 16 -7.68 -13.66 7.68
CA ASP A 16 -8.08 -14.46 8.85
C ASP A 16 -7.79 -15.97 8.64
N ASP A 17 -8.08 -16.47 7.44
CA ASP A 17 -7.88 -17.87 7.05
C ASP A 17 -6.41 -18.19 6.69
N ASN A 18 -5.52 -17.19 6.76
CA ASN A 18 -4.09 -17.29 6.40
C ASN A 18 -3.86 -17.74 4.94
N CYS A 19 -4.77 -17.39 4.03
CA CYS A 19 -4.69 -17.77 2.62
C CYS A 19 -4.03 -16.69 1.73
N ILE A 20 -4.13 -15.42 2.12
CA ILE A 20 -3.74 -14.29 1.27
C ILE A 20 -2.28 -14.31 0.79
N VAL A 21 -1.34 -14.75 1.63
CA VAL A 21 0.09 -14.83 1.26
C VAL A 21 0.32 -15.91 0.20
N ASN A 22 -0.39 -17.02 0.30
CA ASN A 22 -0.31 -18.11 -0.69
C ASN A 22 -0.90 -17.67 -2.03
N GLU A 23 -2.00 -16.91 -2.02
CA GLU A 23 -2.59 -16.35 -3.24
C GLU A 23 -1.65 -15.37 -3.92
N LEU A 24 -1.04 -14.46 -3.16
CA LEU A 24 -0.03 -13.52 -3.68
C LEU A 24 1.17 -14.25 -4.28
N GLU A 25 1.68 -15.30 -3.61
CA GLU A 25 2.78 -16.11 -4.13
C GLU A 25 2.40 -16.82 -5.44
N GLN A 26 1.21 -17.44 -5.49
CA GLN A 26 0.75 -18.12 -6.69
C GLN A 26 0.58 -17.14 -7.85
N ALA A 27 -0.05 -15.99 -7.61
CA ALA A 27 -0.19 -14.94 -8.60
C ALA A 27 1.17 -14.40 -9.07
N PHE A 28 2.11 -14.20 -8.15
CA PHE A 28 3.47 -13.76 -8.49
C PHE A 28 4.19 -14.80 -9.36
N LEU A 29 4.14 -16.09 -8.99
CA LEU A 29 4.77 -17.17 -9.74
C LEU A 29 4.20 -17.26 -11.17
N LEU A 30 2.89 -17.17 -11.32
CA LEU A 30 2.22 -17.20 -12.62
C LEU A 30 2.62 -16.01 -13.50
N GLN A 31 2.77 -14.83 -12.92
CA GLN A 31 3.01 -13.59 -13.66
C GLN A 31 4.50 -13.30 -13.90
N MET A 32 5.38 -13.76 -13.01
CA MET A 32 6.83 -13.48 -13.04
C MET A 32 7.70 -14.71 -13.37
N GLY A 33 7.14 -15.91 -13.38
CA GLY A 33 7.83 -17.16 -13.73
C GLY A 33 8.82 -17.69 -12.69
N HIS A 34 8.88 -17.10 -11.50
CA HIS A 34 9.75 -17.53 -10.41
C HIS A 34 9.09 -17.30 -9.04
N LYS A 35 9.59 -17.97 -7.99
CA LYS A 35 9.06 -17.85 -6.63
C LYS A 35 9.55 -16.56 -5.96
N VAL A 36 8.72 -15.99 -5.10
CA VAL A 36 9.11 -14.89 -4.22
C VAL A 36 10.09 -15.35 -3.15
N SER A 37 10.90 -14.40 -2.65
CA SER A 37 11.84 -14.68 -1.57
C SER A 37 11.11 -14.92 -0.23
N PRO A 38 11.69 -15.70 0.71
CA PRO A 38 11.13 -15.84 2.05
C PRO A 38 10.94 -14.50 2.78
N ALA A 39 11.85 -13.54 2.55
CA ALA A 39 11.76 -12.21 3.13
C ALA A 39 10.55 -11.42 2.61
N GLU A 40 10.23 -11.54 1.30
CA GLU A 40 9.06 -10.89 0.70
C GLU A 40 7.75 -11.52 1.20
N LYS A 41 7.69 -12.84 1.34
CA LYS A 41 6.54 -13.53 1.97
C LYS A 41 6.30 -13.06 3.40
N ASN A 42 7.36 -13.03 4.21
CA ASN A 42 7.29 -12.55 5.59
C ASN A 42 6.85 -11.07 5.62
N SER A 43 7.30 -10.29 4.64
CA SER A 43 6.89 -8.90 4.51
C SER A 43 5.39 -8.76 4.28
N TRP A 44 4.83 -9.54 3.35
CA TRP A 44 3.38 -9.58 3.12
C TRP A 44 2.61 -10.05 4.35
N ASN A 45 3.04 -11.14 4.98
CA ASN A 45 2.36 -11.68 6.15
C ASN A 45 2.25 -10.64 7.28
N ASN A 46 3.34 -9.93 7.56
CA ASN A 46 3.35 -8.90 8.59
C ASN A 46 2.46 -7.71 8.20
N SER A 47 2.70 -7.11 7.04
CA SER A 47 2.03 -5.85 6.64
C SER A 47 0.52 -6.02 6.46
N LEU A 48 0.08 -7.16 5.91
CA LEU A 48 -1.34 -7.37 5.59
C LEU A 48 -2.19 -7.59 6.84
N GLN A 49 -1.64 -8.19 7.91
CA GLN A 49 -2.33 -8.26 9.21
C GLN A 49 -2.57 -6.86 9.80
N PHE A 50 -1.62 -5.93 9.65
CA PHE A 50 -1.83 -4.55 10.08
C PHE A 50 -2.89 -3.84 9.23
N MET A 51 -2.90 -4.06 7.92
CA MET A 51 -3.91 -3.47 7.04
C MET A 51 -5.31 -4.03 7.28
N GLU A 52 -5.44 -5.33 7.50
CA GLU A 52 -6.67 -5.99 7.93
C GLU A 52 -7.31 -5.26 9.12
N ARG A 53 -6.51 -5.00 10.17
CA ARG A 53 -6.96 -4.27 11.36
C ARG A 53 -7.44 -2.86 11.02
N ILE A 54 -6.75 -2.18 10.11
CA ILE A 54 -7.14 -0.83 9.65
C ILE A 54 -8.45 -0.88 8.87
N ILE A 55 -8.61 -1.84 7.96
CA ILE A 55 -9.84 -2.01 7.16
C ILE A 55 -11.05 -2.25 8.08
N ARG A 56 -10.93 -3.12 9.09
CA ARG A 56 -12.00 -3.31 10.09
C ARG A 56 -12.33 -2.04 10.86
N LYS A 57 -11.30 -1.31 11.32
CA LYS A 57 -11.48 -0.09 12.14
C LYS A 57 -12.01 1.09 11.34
N ALA A 58 -11.65 1.19 10.06
CA ALA A 58 -12.09 2.27 9.18
C ALA A 58 -13.59 2.15 8.84
N ASN A 59 -14.22 1.00 9.11
CA ASN A 59 -15.62 0.73 8.84
C ASN A 59 -16.01 1.07 7.38
N ILE A 60 -15.11 0.75 6.44
CA ILE A 60 -15.41 0.87 5.02
C ILE A 60 -16.43 -0.21 4.62
N PRO A 61 -17.31 0.05 3.64
CA PRO A 61 -18.22 -0.97 3.13
C PRO A 61 -17.50 -2.24 2.67
N ASP A 62 -18.14 -3.39 2.90
CA ASP A 62 -17.60 -4.71 2.59
C ASP A 62 -17.40 -4.96 1.08
N ASP A 63 -18.12 -4.22 0.25
CA ASP A 63 -18.04 -4.26 -1.21
C ASP A 63 -16.97 -3.32 -1.79
N CYS A 64 -16.27 -2.53 -0.96
CA CYS A 64 -15.10 -1.77 -1.39
C CYS A 64 -14.05 -2.70 -1.99
N GLY A 65 -13.52 -2.35 -3.16
CA GLY A 65 -12.49 -3.14 -3.82
C GLY A 65 -11.13 -2.96 -3.16
N ILE A 66 -10.42 -4.07 -2.96
CA ILE A 66 -9.04 -4.14 -2.47
C ILE A 66 -8.14 -4.69 -3.58
N LEU A 67 -7.07 -3.96 -3.89
CA LEU A 67 -6.03 -4.40 -4.82
C LEU A 67 -4.69 -4.37 -4.10
N LEU A 68 -3.89 -5.42 -4.24
CA LEU A 68 -2.53 -5.46 -3.71
C LEU A 68 -1.52 -5.56 -4.84
N GLU A 69 -0.34 -5.01 -4.58
CA GLU A 69 0.85 -5.23 -5.40
C GLU A 69 0.59 -4.81 -6.86
N TYR A 70 -0.08 -3.67 -7.04
CA TYR A 70 -0.39 -3.12 -8.36
C TYR A 70 0.88 -2.57 -9.01
N LYS A 71 1.25 -3.12 -10.17
CA LYS A 71 2.35 -2.62 -10.99
C LYS A 71 1.82 -2.15 -12.34
N SER A 72 2.04 -0.88 -12.66
CA SER A 72 1.72 -0.34 -13.99
C SER A 72 2.67 -0.90 -15.05
N SER A 73 2.24 -0.99 -16.31
CA SER A 73 3.09 -1.42 -17.42
C SER A 73 4.20 -0.42 -17.76
N SER A 74 3.99 0.87 -17.48
CA SER A 74 4.91 1.97 -17.80
C SER A 74 5.92 2.28 -16.68
N SER A 75 5.87 1.57 -15.55
CA SER A 75 6.79 1.79 -14.43
C SER A 75 7.13 0.48 -13.73
N ASN A 76 8.38 0.33 -13.32
CA ASN A 76 8.78 -0.80 -12.48
C ASN A 76 8.32 -0.67 -11.03
N LYS A 77 7.80 0.49 -10.63
CA LYS A 77 7.32 0.70 -9.27
C LYS A 77 6.01 -0.04 -9.03
N ARG A 78 5.82 -0.46 -7.78
CA ARG A 78 4.67 -1.23 -7.31
C ARG A 78 3.96 -0.46 -6.21
N ILE A 79 2.63 -0.42 -6.29
CA ILE A 79 1.76 0.14 -5.27
C ILE A 79 1.35 -1.01 -4.36
N ASP A 80 1.65 -0.88 -3.07
CA ASP A 80 1.47 -1.96 -2.11
C ASP A 80 -0.02 -2.29 -1.92
N PHE A 81 -0.86 -1.28 -1.70
CA PHE A 81 -2.27 -1.46 -1.35
C PHE A 81 -3.16 -0.35 -1.93
N ILE A 82 -4.31 -0.72 -2.48
CA ILE A 82 -5.33 0.22 -2.96
C ILE A 82 -6.71 -0.20 -2.41
N VAL A 83 -7.42 0.76 -1.81
CA VAL A 83 -8.85 0.66 -1.50
C VAL A 83 -9.62 1.47 -2.54
N SER A 84 -10.70 0.94 -3.09
CA SER A 84 -11.57 1.64 -4.04
C SER A 84 -13.04 1.49 -3.67
N GLY A 85 -13.84 2.51 -3.97
CA GLY A 85 -15.26 2.50 -3.61
C GLY A 85 -15.96 3.79 -3.98
N TYR A 86 -17.12 4.01 -3.36
CA TYR A 86 -17.95 5.19 -3.55
C TYR A 86 -18.06 5.99 -2.25
N ASP A 87 -18.12 7.31 -2.35
CA ASP A 87 -18.50 8.16 -1.20
C ASP A 87 -20.03 8.26 -1.07
N GLN A 88 -20.49 9.00 -0.06
CA GLN A 88 -21.91 9.25 0.21
C GLN A 88 -22.65 9.98 -0.93
N LYS A 89 -21.93 10.60 -1.86
CA LYS A 89 -22.47 11.29 -3.04
C LYS A 89 -22.35 10.45 -4.31
N TYR A 90 -22.01 9.16 -4.20
CA TYR A 90 -21.75 8.24 -5.31
C TYR A 90 -20.59 8.66 -6.23
N ASN A 91 -19.66 9.48 -5.75
CA ASN A 91 -18.43 9.70 -6.50
C ASN A 91 -17.52 8.48 -6.35
N LYS A 92 -16.81 8.11 -7.42
CA LYS A 92 -15.82 7.03 -7.39
C LYS A 92 -14.55 7.55 -6.74
N ASN A 93 -14.03 6.82 -5.76
CA ASN A 93 -12.84 7.17 -5.01
C ASN A 93 -11.89 5.98 -4.95
N PHE A 94 -10.59 6.25 -4.85
CA PHE A 94 -9.63 5.24 -4.40
C PHE A 94 -8.53 5.86 -3.54
N VAL A 95 -8.00 5.07 -2.61
CA VAL A 95 -6.92 5.43 -1.71
C VAL A 95 -5.77 4.48 -1.95
N ILE A 96 -4.61 5.03 -2.31
CA ILE A 96 -3.33 4.32 -2.31
C ILE A 96 -2.77 4.35 -0.89
N VAL A 97 -2.32 3.20 -0.40
CA VAL A 97 -1.59 3.10 0.87
C VAL A 97 -0.23 2.48 0.57
N GLU A 98 0.84 3.24 0.79
CA GLU A 98 2.20 2.72 0.78
C GLU A 98 2.54 2.13 2.15
N LEU A 99 3.01 0.89 2.18
CA LEU A 99 3.30 0.16 3.42
C LEU A 99 4.81 0.10 3.66
N LYS A 100 5.23 0.40 4.89
CA LYS A 100 6.57 0.00 5.36
C LYS A 100 6.56 -0.45 6.80
N GLN A 101 7.55 -1.29 7.07
CA GLN A 101 7.83 -1.86 8.38
C GLN A 101 8.85 -1.02 9.18
N TRP A 102 9.03 0.25 8.83
CA TRP A 102 9.98 1.12 9.53
C TRP A 102 9.51 1.39 10.95
N SER A 103 10.43 1.26 11.91
CA SER A 103 10.23 1.62 13.31
C SER A 103 10.72 3.03 13.64
N GLU A 104 11.57 3.60 12.79
CA GLU A 104 12.18 4.91 12.99
C GLU A 104 12.48 5.60 11.65
N ALA A 105 12.55 6.92 11.68
CA ALA A 105 12.98 7.76 10.57
C ALA A 105 13.45 9.10 11.15
N THR A 106 14.55 9.62 10.61
CA THR A 106 15.13 10.92 10.98
C THR A 106 15.15 11.83 9.77
N GLU A 107 14.97 13.12 10.02
CA GLU A 107 15.03 14.15 8.99
C GLU A 107 16.43 14.28 8.39
N THR A 108 16.49 14.79 7.16
CA THR A 108 17.75 15.13 6.48
C THR A 108 17.60 16.50 5.84
N ASP A 109 18.71 17.13 5.47
CA ASP A 109 18.69 18.42 4.76
C ASP A 109 18.23 18.32 3.29
N LEU A 110 17.88 17.11 2.83
CA LEU A 110 17.48 16.85 1.45
C LEU A 110 15.95 16.75 1.33
N ASP A 111 15.39 17.39 0.30
CA ASP A 111 13.95 17.38 0.04
C ASP A 111 13.40 15.97 -0.16
N ASN A 112 12.32 15.66 0.58
CA ASN A 112 11.62 14.37 0.52
C ASN A 112 12.53 13.16 0.81
N ILE A 113 13.65 13.35 1.51
CA ILE A 113 14.56 12.28 1.92
C ILE A 113 14.58 12.20 3.45
N VAL A 114 14.53 10.97 3.95
CA VAL A 114 14.72 10.65 5.37
C VAL A 114 15.82 9.62 5.53
N ASN A 115 16.46 9.61 6.69
CA ASN A 115 17.41 8.57 7.05
C ASN A 115 16.72 7.55 7.98
N THR A 116 16.83 6.26 7.65
CA THR A 116 16.21 5.17 8.42
C THR A 116 17.04 3.89 8.28
N PHE A 117 16.86 2.96 9.21
CA PHE A 117 17.54 1.67 9.20
C PHE A 117 16.87 0.69 8.25
N VAL A 118 17.49 0.45 7.09
CA VAL A 118 16.98 -0.46 6.05
C VAL A 118 18.11 -1.28 5.43
N GLY A 119 17.83 -2.56 5.15
CA GLY A 119 18.82 -3.44 4.53
C GLY A 119 20.12 -3.56 5.34
N LYS A 120 19.97 -3.63 6.67
CA LYS A 120 21.03 -3.78 7.69
C LYS A 120 21.94 -2.56 7.88
N ASP A 121 21.54 -1.38 7.43
CA ASP A 121 22.32 -0.15 7.60
C ASP A 121 21.41 1.09 7.62
N TYR A 122 21.93 2.21 8.10
CA TYR A 122 21.27 3.51 7.99
C TYR A 122 21.45 4.07 6.58
N ARG A 123 20.34 4.42 5.93
CA ARG A 123 20.36 4.91 4.55
C ARG A 123 19.40 6.06 4.34
N ASN A 124 19.83 6.99 3.49
CA ASN A 124 18.98 8.04 2.95
C ASN A 124 18.05 7.43 1.90
N VAL A 125 16.74 7.56 2.10
CA VAL A 125 15.69 7.00 1.26
C VAL A 125 14.58 8.00 1.06
N ILE A 126 13.77 7.80 0.02
CA ILE A 126 12.61 8.64 -0.26
C ILE A 126 11.61 8.55 0.91
N HIS A 127 11.12 9.70 1.35
CA HIS A 127 10.06 9.80 2.33
C HIS A 127 8.79 9.10 1.82
N LEU A 128 8.23 8.21 2.62
CA LEU A 128 7.09 7.37 2.23
C LEU A 128 5.86 8.14 1.76
N SER A 129 5.48 9.21 2.48
CA SER A 129 4.37 10.07 2.06
C SER A 129 4.60 10.67 0.66
N TYR A 130 5.84 11.04 0.33
CA TYR A 130 6.19 11.50 -1.01
C TYR A 130 6.13 10.34 -2.02
N GLN A 131 6.56 9.14 -1.63
CA GLN A 131 6.43 7.94 -2.48
C GLN A 131 4.96 7.64 -2.83
N ALA A 132 4.07 7.61 -1.83
CA ALA A 132 2.63 7.42 -2.02
C ALA A 132 2.02 8.53 -2.89
N TYR A 133 2.39 9.78 -2.64
CA TYR A 133 1.99 10.93 -3.47
C TYR A 133 2.44 10.77 -4.92
N SER A 134 3.68 10.31 -5.15
CA SER A 134 4.21 10.11 -6.50
C SER A 134 3.43 9.06 -7.29
N TYR A 135 2.88 8.03 -6.63
CA TYR A 135 2.00 7.06 -7.27
C TYR A 135 0.66 7.64 -7.66
N LYS A 136 0.06 8.44 -6.76
CA LYS A 136 -1.18 9.16 -7.04
C LYS A 136 -1.03 10.06 -8.26
N GLN A 137 0.06 10.84 -8.32
CA GLN A 137 0.35 11.72 -9.44
C GLN A 137 0.50 10.92 -10.74
N PHE A 138 1.32 9.88 -10.70
CA PHE A 138 1.54 9.02 -11.86
C PHE A 138 0.24 8.39 -12.40
N LEU A 139 -0.63 7.86 -11.54
CA LEU A 139 -1.91 7.31 -11.98
C LEU A 139 -2.84 8.40 -12.54
N THR A 140 -2.81 9.59 -11.96
CA THR A 140 -3.58 10.75 -12.43
C THR A 140 -3.15 11.13 -13.85
N ASP A 141 -1.84 11.22 -14.09
CA ASP A 141 -1.29 11.61 -15.39
C ASP A 141 -1.55 10.55 -16.49
N MET A 142 -1.68 9.28 -16.10
CA MET A 142 -1.92 8.17 -17.04
C MET A 142 -3.39 7.91 -17.37
N ASN A 143 -4.33 8.37 -16.53
CA ASN A 143 -5.72 7.98 -16.64
C ASN A 143 -6.61 9.21 -16.78
N ASP A 144 -7.03 9.46 -18.02
CA ASP A 144 -7.95 10.55 -18.34
C ASP A 144 -9.22 10.52 -17.50
N ALA A 145 -9.70 9.35 -17.05
CA ALA A 145 -10.87 9.25 -16.18
C ALA A 145 -10.67 9.94 -14.82
N ILE A 146 -9.42 9.99 -14.32
CA ILE A 146 -9.05 10.75 -13.13
C ILE A 146 -9.00 12.24 -13.48
N SER A 147 -8.35 12.58 -14.60
CA SER A 147 -8.21 13.96 -15.09
C SER A 147 -9.55 14.64 -15.41
N ILE A 148 -10.57 13.89 -15.83
CA ILE A 148 -11.93 14.39 -16.09
C ILE A 148 -12.87 14.30 -14.87
N ASN A 149 -12.32 14.19 -13.65
CA ASN A 149 -13.06 14.15 -12.37
C ASN A 149 -14.13 13.03 -12.27
N LYS A 150 -13.94 11.90 -12.95
CA LYS A 150 -14.82 10.72 -12.80
C LYS A 150 -14.31 9.73 -11.75
N LEU A 151 -13.10 9.93 -11.24
CA LEU A 151 -12.44 9.08 -10.26
C LEU A 151 -11.48 9.93 -9.41
N HIS A 152 -11.72 10.01 -8.10
CA HIS A 152 -10.90 10.83 -7.21
C HIS A 152 -9.80 10.01 -6.52
N PRO A 153 -8.52 10.39 -6.67
CA PRO A 153 -7.40 9.64 -6.12
C PRO A 153 -6.93 10.24 -4.79
N TYR A 154 -6.64 9.39 -3.82
CA TYR A 154 -6.01 9.75 -2.56
C TYR A 154 -4.79 8.88 -2.31
N SER A 155 -3.89 9.33 -1.44
CA SER A 155 -2.69 8.57 -1.08
C SER A 155 -2.25 8.85 0.34
N CYS A 156 -1.85 7.82 1.06
CA CYS A 156 -1.20 7.93 2.36
C CYS A 156 -0.08 6.89 2.49
N ALA A 157 0.72 7.06 3.54
CA ALA A 157 1.70 6.09 3.96
C ALA A 157 1.30 5.51 5.32
N TYR A 158 1.56 4.23 5.51
CA TYR A 158 1.35 3.56 6.79
C TYR A 158 2.61 2.81 7.23
N LEU A 159 3.25 3.38 8.25
CA LEU A 159 4.42 2.81 8.92
C LEU A 159 3.93 2.03 10.14
N HIS A 160 3.62 0.75 9.95
CA HIS A 160 2.87 -0.02 10.96
C HIS A 160 3.71 -0.46 12.16
N ASN A 161 5.04 -0.32 12.09
CA ASN A 161 5.97 -0.55 13.21
C ASN A 161 6.42 0.75 13.89
N TYR A 162 5.95 1.91 13.40
CA TYR A 162 6.35 3.20 13.94
C TYR A 162 5.53 3.47 15.21
N GLU A 163 6.19 3.48 16.35
CA GLU A 163 5.53 3.76 17.62
C GLU A 163 5.23 5.25 17.75
N LYS A 164 4.01 5.58 18.16
CA LYS A 164 3.67 6.96 18.48
C LYS A 164 4.47 7.39 19.70
N ASN A 165 5.46 8.24 19.49
CA ASN A 165 6.22 8.83 20.59
C ASN A 165 5.28 9.80 21.33
N LEU A 166 4.73 9.35 22.46
CA LEU A 166 3.71 10.10 23.23
C LEU A 166 4.26 11.38 23.91
N LEU A 167 5.56 11.65 23.77
CA LEU A 167 6.26 12.72 24.50
C LEU A 167 6.51 13.99 23.70
N ASN A 168 6.26 14.03 22.38
CA ASN A 168 6.46 15.23 21.57
C ASN A 168 5.24 15.51 20.70
N HIS A 169 4.29 16.24 21.27
CA HIS A 169 3.31 17.01 20.50
C HIS A 169 3.99 18.32 20.06
N TYR A 170 4.47 18.36 18.82
CA TYR A 170 4.67 19.61 18.08
C TYR A 170 3.66 19.65 16.93
#